data_AF-A0A1B0DG55-F1
#
_entry.id   AF-A0A1B0DG55-F1
#
_cell.length_a   1.000
_cell.length_b   1.000
_cell.length_c   1.000
_cell.angle_alpha   90.00
_cell.angle_beta   90.00
_cell.angle_gamma   90.00
#
_symmetry.space_group_name_H-M   'P 1'
#
loop_
_entity.id
_entity.type
_entity.pdbx_description
1 polymer ?
#
loop_
_entity_poly.entity_id
_entity_poly.type
_entity_poly.pdbx_seq_one_letter_code
_entity_poly.pdbx_strand_id
1 'polypeptide(L)'
;MTKKFEFNWQIPVPEPLLNGSVFDRWTEEKDNIETEFGCLFKVDEFGFFIYWKSEGREGDVIELCQVSDIRAGGLPKDLKLTNQLLARHGESLEEKSLTICSGTDYINVNYQHIICPDAATAKVRSFHLHSFPSFVVLSRSLAERFYLLY
;
A
#
# COMPACT_ATOMS: atom_id res chain seq x y z
N MET A 1 -30.13 -26.08 11.28
CA MET A 1 -30.12 -24.69 11.78
C MET A 1 -29.02 -23.93 11.02
N THR A 2 -29.41 -23.04 10.11
CA THR A 2 -28.46 -22.19 9.37
C THR A 2 -28.06 -21.04 10.28
N LYS A 3 -26.78 -20.94 10.67
CA LYS A 3 -26.29 -19.77 11.42
C LYS A 3 -26.57 -18.53 10.57
N LYS A 4 -27.28 -17.55 11.15
CA LYS A 4 -27.50 -16.25 10.51
C LYS A 4 -26.14 -15.59 10.35
N PHE A 5 -25.74 -15.31 9.12
CA PHE A 5 -24.49 -14.60 8.82
C PHE A 5 -24.73 -13.11 9.07
N GLU A 6 -24.05 -12.55 10.08
CA GLU A 6 -24.02 -11.11 10.29
C GLU A 6 -22.87 -10.52 9.49
N PHE A 7 -23.22 -9.79 8.43
CA PHE A 7 -22.25 -9.10 7.61
C PHE A 7 -21.72 -7.89 8.37
N ASN A 8 -20.48 -8.00 8.85
CA ASN A 8 -19.77 -6.87 9.44
C ASN A 8 -19.13 -6.04 8.33
N TRP A 9 -19.69 -4.86 8.09
CA TRP A 9 -19.21 -3.91 7.09
C TRP A 9 -18.03 -3.05 7.59
N GLN A 10 -17.77 -3.04 8.91
CA GLN A 10 -16.61 -2.37 9.51
C GLN A 10 -15.61 -3.40 9.99
N ILE A 11 -14.60 -3.67 9.17
CA ILE A 11 -13.41 -4.39 9.66
C ILE A 11 -12.42 -3.37 10.20
N PRO A 12 -11.95 -3.55 11.45
CA PRO A 12 -10.92 -2.68 12.01
C PRO A 12 -9.63 -2.80 11.19
N VAL A 13 -9.02 -1.65 10.90
CA VAL A 13 -7.71 -1.61 10.24
C VAL A 13 -6.68 -2.28 11.16
N PRO A 14 -5.86 -3.22 10.65
CA PRO A 14 -4.83 -3.85 11.44
C PRO A 14 -3.88 -2.83 12.07
N GLU A 15 -3.55 -3.01 13.35
CA GLU A 15 -2.66 -2.11 14.10
C GLU A 15 -1.34 -1.76 13.37
N PRO A 16 -0.67 -2.69 12.67
CA PRO A 16 0.55 -2.34 11.92
C PRO A 16 0.32 -1.29 10.83
N LEU A 17 -0.84 -1.31 10.17
CA LEU A 17 -1.20 -0.34 9.14
C LEU A 17 -1.68 0.98 9.75
N LEU A 18 -2.41 0.89 10.87
CA LEU A 18 -2.97 2.04 11.59
C LEU A 18 -1.91 2.87 12.33
N ASN A 19 -0.93 2.22 12.96
CA ASN A 19 0.15 2.94 13.66
C ASN A 19 1.09 3.64 12.67
N GLY A 20 1.18 3.13 11.45
CA GLY A 20 2.09 3.63 10.44
C GLY A 20 3.56 3.34 10.77
N SER A 21 4.44 3.62 9.83
CA SER A 21 5.90 3.52 9.99
C SER A 21 6.59 4.39 8.96
N VAL A 22 7.87 4.67 9.20
CA VAL A 22 8.69 5.49 8.30
C VAL A 22 9.35 4.60 7.25
N PHE A 23 9.17 4.93 5.98
CA PHE A 23 9.68 4.20 4.82
C PHE A 23 10.40 5.12 3.84
N ASP A 24 11.21 4.49 3.00
CA ASP A 24 11.72 5.14 1.81
C ASP A 24 10.82 4.77 0.62
N ARG A 25 10.52 5.73 -0.24
CA ARG A 25 9.61 5.58 -1.39
C ARG A 25 10.34 5.96 -2.66
N TRP A 26 10.00 5.29 -3.74
CA TRP A 26 10.36 5.77 -5.07
C TRP A 26 9.27 5.46 -6.10
N THR A 27 9.22 6.29 -7.14
CA THR A 27 8.31 6.14 -8.27
C THR A 27 9.10 6.33 -9.57
N GLU A 28 8.69 5.61 -10.60
CA GLU A 28 9.25 5.71 -11.95
C GLU A 28 8.12 6.12 -12.88
N GLU A 29 8.15 7.37 -13.34
CA GLU A 29 7.15 7.90 -14.26
C GLU A 29 7.82 8.31 -15.57
N LYS A 30 7.72 7.43 -16.57
CA LYS A 30 8.36 7.53 -17.89
C LYS A 30 9.89 7.65 -17.81
N ASP A 31 10.38 8.86 -17.56
CA ASP A 31 11.80 9.23 -17.52
C ASP A 31 12.18 9.99 -16.23
N ASN A 32 11.22 10.21 -15.33
CA ASN A 32 11.46 10.85 -14.04
C ASN A 32 11.43 9.80 -12.94
N ILE A 33 12.54 9.70 -12.20
CA ILE A 33 12.64 8.85 -11.02
C ILE A 33 12.60 9.78 -9.81
N GLU A 34 11.52 9.69 -9.05
CA GLU A 34 11.40 10.42 -7.80
C GLU A 34 11.69 9.51 -6.63
N THR A 35 12.57 9.96 -5.74
CA THR A 35 12.92 9.28 -4.51
C THR A 35 12.60 10.17 -3.33
N GLU A 36 11.95 9.59 -2.34
CA GLU A 36 11.64 10.25 -1.09
C GLU A 36 12.07 9.36 0.06
N PHE A 37 12.84 9.93 0.97
CA PHE A 37 13.42 9.20 2.07
C PHE A 37 12.76 9.63 3.37
N GLY A 38 12.49 8.68 4.26
CA GLY A 38 11.93 8.97 5.58
C GLY A 38 10.46 9.42 5.57
N CYS A 39 9.66 8.90 4.65
CA CYS A 39 8.23 9.19 4.54
C CYS A 39 7.45 8.43 5.62
N LEU A 40 6.60 9.11 6.38
CA LEU A 40 5.61 8.42 7.22
C LEU A 40 4.57 7.78 6.31
N PHE A 41 4.34 6.47 6.42
CA PHE A 41 3.32 5.72 5.70
C PHE A 41 2.28 5.18 6.68
N LYS A 42 1.00 5.43 6.43
CA LYS A 42 -0.08 5.04 7.32
C LYS A 42 -1.39 4.82 6.56
N VAL A 43 -2.25 3.95 7.10
CA VAL A 43 -3.63 3.77 6.66
C VAL A 43 -4.55 4.53 7.62
N ASP A 44 -5.59 5.18 7.11
CA ASP A 44 -6.58 5.86 7.93
C ASP A 44 -7.39 4.88 8.79
N GLU A 45 -8.08 5.38 9.81
CA GLU A 45 -8.85 4.56 10.77
C GLU A 45 -9.96 3.73 10.13
N PHE A 46 -10.47 4.16 8.98
CA PHE A 46 -11.55 3.49 8.25
C PHE A 46 -11.04 2.63 7.08
N GLY A 47 -9.75 2.68 6.77
CA GLY A 47 -9.15 1.82 5.76
C GLY A 47 -9.57 2.17 4.33
N PHE A 48 -9.74 3.45 4.03
CA PHE A 48 -10.06 3.98 2.71
C PHE A 48 -8.84 4.52 1.97
N PHE A 49 -7.85 5.00 2.72
CA PHE A 49 -6.72 5.73 2.20
C PHE A 49 -5.42 5.20 2.81
N ILE A 50 -4.47 4.88 1.94
CA ILE A 50 -3.06 4.84 2.30
C ILE A 50 -2.52 6.24 2.04
N TYR A 51 -1.96 6.89 3.05
CA TYR A 51 -1.32 8.19 2.87
C TYR A 51 0.12 8.15 3.33
N TRP A 52 0.92 9.04 2.76
CA TRP A 52 2.25 9.30 3.24
C TRP A 52 2.59 10.78 3.30
N LYS A 53 3.55 11.09 4.17
CA LYS A 53 4.02 12.45 4.39
C LYS A 53 5.52 12.46 4.57
N SER A 54 6.18 13.26 3.75
CA SER A 54 7.62 13.52 3.79
C SER A 54 7.87 14.88 4.42
N GLU A 55 9.04 15.10 5.00
CA GLU A 55 9.42 16.40 5.53
C GLU A 55 9.61 17.40 4.39
N GLY A 56 8.92 18.55 4.46
CA GLY A 56 9.04 19.62 3.46
C GLY A 56 8.34 19.38 2.12
N ARG A 57 7.53 18.32 1.99
CA ARG A 57 6.67 18.07 0.81
C ARG A 57 5.20 18.01 1.20
N GLU A 58 4.34 18.20 0.21
CA GLU A 58 2.92 17.89 0.35
C GLU A 58 2.74 16.38 0.52
N GLY A 59 1.81 15.99 1.41
CA GLY A 59 1.46 14.58 1.56
C GLY A 59 0.69 14.09 0.36
N ASP A 60 0.77 12.78 0.10
CA ASP A 60 0.10 12.14 -1.03
C ASP A 60 -0.65 10.89 -0.53
N VAL A 61 -1.64 10.46 -1.31
CA VAL A 61 -2.64 9.48 -0.90
C VAL A 61 -3.05 8.56 -2.05
N ILE A 62 -3.26 7.29 -1.74
CA ILE A 62 -3.87 6.30 -2.62
C ILE A 62 -5.17 5.81 -1.99
N GLU A 63 -6.22 5.77 -2.80
CA GLU A 63 -7.46 5.10 -2.45
C GLU A 63 -7.25 3.59 -2.44
N LEU A 64 -7.52 2.94 -1.31
CA LEU A 64 -7.41 1.49 -1.16
C LEU A 64 -8.30 0.72 -2.13
N CYS A 65 -9.42 1.31 -2.58
CA CYS A 65 -10.29 0.69 -3.57
C CYS A 65 -9.68 0.64 -4.98
N GLN A 66 -8.69 1.48 -5.27
CA GLN A 66 -7.96 1.49 -6.54
C GLN A 66 -6.73 0.58 -6.50
N VAL A 67 -6.36 0.06 -5.32
CA VAL A 67 -5.27 -0.90 -5.19
C VAL A 67 -5.72 -2.24 -5.77
N SER A 68 -5.09 -2.62 -6.87
CA SER A 68 -5.39 -3.86 -7.60
C SER A 68 -4.52 -5.03 -7.14
N ASP A 69 -3.28 -4.75 -6.73
CA ASP A 69 -2.32 -5.78 -6.33
C ASP A 69 -1.23 -5.20 -5.40
N ILE A 70 -0.65 -6.07 -4.56
CA ILE A 70 0.47 -5.77 -3.67
C ILE A 70 1.51 -6.85 -3.86
N ARG A 71 2.71 -6.46 -4.32
CA ARG A 71 3.80 -7.38 -4.61
C ARG A 71 4.93 -7.21 -3.61
N ALA A 72 5.50 -8.32 -3.17
CA ALA A 72 6.78 -8.30 -2.48
C ALA A 72 7.91 -8.11 -3.48
N GLY A 73 8.91 -7.32 -3.11
CA GLY A 73 10.01 -6.92 -3.98
C GLY A 73 9.67 -5.75 -4.90
N GLY A 74 10.41 -5.67 -6.01
CA GLY A 74 10.37 -4.55 -6.95
C GLY A 74 11.62 -3.69 -6.79
N LEU A 75 12.69 -4.08 -7.47
CA LEU A 75 13.91 -3.30 -7.57
C LEU A 75 13.84 -2.37 -8.78
N PRO A 76 14.45 -1.17 -8.71
CA PRO A 76 14.51 -0.28 -9.84
C PRO A 76 15.33 -0.87 -10.99
N LYS A 77 14.92 -0.57 -12.22
CA LYS A 77 15.68 -0.94 -13.41
C LYS A 77 16.93 -0.07 -13.58
N ASP A 78 16.87 1.16 -13.11
CA ASP A 78 18.00 2.08 -13.14
C ASP A 78 19.09 1.64 -12.14
N LEU A 79 20.30 1.41 -12.66
CA LEU A 79 21.44 0.94 -11.88
C LEU A 79 21.89 1.96 -10.83
N LYS A 80 21.74 3.27 -11.07
CA LYS A 80 22.17 4.29 -10.11
C LYS A 80 21.26 4.29 -8.90
N LEU A 81 19.94 4.24 -9.11
CA LEU A 81 18.97 4.14 -8.04
C LEU A 81 19.16 2.83 -7.26
N THR A 82 19.33 1.70 -7.94
CA THR A 82 19.55 0.41 -7.28
C THR A 82 20.78 0.43 -6.39
N ASN A 83 21.89 1.00 -6.86
CA ASN A 83 23.10 1.15 -6.04
C ASN A 83 22.90 2.09 -4.84
N GLN A 84 22.14 3.19 -5.02
CA GLN A 84 21.82 4.12 -3.92
C GLN A 84 20.99 3.43 -2.84
N LEU A 85 19.98 2.65 -3.24
CA LEU A 85 19.13 1.90 -2.32
C LEU A 85 19.90 0.77 -1.63
N LEU A 86 20.76 0.05 -2.36
CA LEU A 86 21.63 -0.99 -1.80
C LEU A 86 22.61 -0.40 -0.77
N ALA A 87 23.20 0.77 -1.03
CA ALA A 87 24.09 1.43 -0.10
C ALA A 87 23.39 1.82 1.22
N ARG A 88 22.07 2.06 1.18
CA ARG A 88 21.26 2.47 2.33
C ARG A 88 20.64 1.29 3.09
N HIS A 89 20.13 0.29 2.38
CA HIS A 89 19.35 -0.82 2.96
C HIS A 89 20.11 -2.15 3.04
N GLY A 90 21.30 -2.21 2.43
CA GLY A 90 22.15 -3.41 2.34
C GLY A 90 21.61 -4.46 1.37
N GLU A 91 22.19 -5.66 1.41
CA GLU A 91 21.85 -6.78 0.51
C GLU A 91 20.42 -7.29 0.71
N SER A 92 19.82 -7.06 1.88
CA SER A 92 18.42 -7.40 2.19
C SER A 92 17.36 -6.47 1.56
N LEU A 93 17.75 -5.60 0.62
CA LEU A 93 16.87 -4.61 0.00
C LEU A 93 15.61 -5.24 -0.61
N GLU A 94 15.76 -6.33 -1.37
CA GLU A 94 14.65 -6.98 -2.07
C GLU A 94 13.56 -7.48 -1.11
N GLU A 95 13.96 -8.03 0.04
CA GLU A 95 13.04 -8.54 1.07
C GLU A 95 12.28 -7.43 1.80
N LYS A 96 12.82 -6.20 1.77
CA LYS A 96 12.23 -5.01 2.39
C LYS A 96 11.35 -4.21 1.42
N SER A 97 11.56 -4.40 0.12
CA SER A 97 10.81 -3.71 -0.93
C SER A 97 9.40 -4.27 -1.07
N LEU A 98 8.43 -3.38 -1.25
CA LEU A 98 7.07 -3.69 -1.64
C LEU A 98 6.65 -2.78 -2.79
N THR A 99 5.83 -3.33 -3.68
CA THR A 99 5.25 -2.58 -4.80
C THR A 99 3.74 -2.58 -4.68
N ILE A 100 3.16 -1.38 -4.63
CA ILE A 100 1.72 -1.14 -4.61
C ILE A 100 1.29 -0.82 -6.03
N CYS A 101 0.41 -1.65 -6.58
CA CYS A 101 -0.17 -1.45 -7.90
C CYS A 101 -1.56 -0.83 -7.73
N SER A 102 -1.73 0.42 -8.13
CA SER A 102 -3.00 1.15 -8.04
C SER A 102 -3.45 1.64 -9.41
N GLY A 103 -4.76 1.83 -9.60
CA GLY A 103 -5.29 2.35 -10.85
C GLY A 103 -6.82 2.32 -10.87
N THR A 104 -7.42 3.21 -11.65
CA THR A 104 -8.87 3.22 -11.88
C THR A 104 -9.33 2.10 -12.80
N ASP A 105 -8.39 1.53 -13.56
CA ASP A 105 -8.61 0.41 -14.47
C ASP A 105 -7.35 -0.49 -14.52
N TYR A 106 -7.48 -1.68 -15.10
CA TYR A 106 -6.40 -2.66 -15.17
C TYR A 106 -5.38 -2.38 -16.30
N ILE A 107 -5.51 -1.25 -17.00
CA ILE A 107 -4.66 -0.86 -18.14
C ILE A 107 -3.67 0.22 -17.68
N ASN A 108 -4.15 1.23 -16.97
CA ASN A 108 -3.42 2.38 -16.48
C ASN A 108 -3.03 2.16 -15.01
N VAL A 109 -2.07 1.24 -14.79
CA VAL A 109 -1.58 0.90 -13.45
C VAL A 109 -0.43 1.82 -13.06
N ASN A 110 -0.58 2.50 -11.93
CA ASN A 110 0.46 3.23 -11.23
C ASN A 110 1.20 2.29 -10.27
N TYR A 111 2.53 2.39 -10.26
CA TYR A 111 3.40 1.61 -9.39
C TYR A 111 4.05 2.52 -8.36
N GLN A 112 3.69 2.31 -7.09
CA GLN A 112 4.39 2.92 -5.96
C GLN A 112 5.29 1.89 -5.30
N HIS A 113 6.58 2.18 -5.25
CA HIS A 113 7.55 1.33 -4.57
C HIS A 113 7.87 1.91 -3.20
N ILE A 114 7.78 1.08 -2.18
CA ILE A 114 8.13 1.42 -0.80
C ILE A 114 9.15 0.44 -0.25
N ILE A 115 10.00 0.91 0.64
CA ILE A 115 11.05 0.12 1.26
C ILE A 115 10.85 0.21 2.77
N CYS A 116 10.55 -0.94 3.36
CA CYS A 116 10.36 -1.07 4.79
C CYS A 116 11.70 -1.02 5.54
N PRO A 117 11.71 -0.67 6.84
CA PRO A 117 12.93 -0.69 7.65
C PRO A 117 13.50 -2.11 7.77
N ASP A 118 12.62 -3.10 7.83
CA ASP A 118 12.96 -4.51 8.02
C ASP A 118 12.05 -5.45 7.20
N ALA A 119 12.57 -6.65 6.90
CA ALA A 119 11.89 -7.64 6.10
C ALA A 119 10.66 -8.26 6.80
N ALA A 120 10.66 -8.30 8.14
CA ALA A 120 9.50 -8.79 8.89
C ALA A 120 8.32 -7.82 8.76
N THR A 121 8.57 -6.51 8.89
CA THR A 121 7.58 -5.46 8.65
C THR A 121 7.07 -5.47 7.21
N ALA A 122 7.96 -5.65 6.23
CA ALA A 122 7.54 -5.80 4.83
C ALA A 122 6.56 -6.96 4.64
N LYS A 123 6.88 -8.13 5.20
CA LYS A 123 6.04 -9.32 5.12
C LYS A 123 4.69 -9.14 5.81
N VAL A 124 4.70 -8.59 7.03
CA VAL A 124 3.47 -8.30 7.79
C VAL A 124 2.61 -7.31 7.02
N ARG A 125 3.18 -6.22 6.52
CA ARG A 125 2.40 -5.20 5.79
C ARG A 125 1.89 -5.69 4.46
N SER A 126 2.69 -6.44 3.71
CA SER A 126 2.24 -7.10 2.47
C SER A 126 1.04 -7.99 2.74
N PHE A 127 1.09 -8.83 3.78
CA PHE A 127 -0.03 -9.71 4.12
C PHE A 127 -1.33 -8.95 4.41
N HIS A 128 -1.24 -7.89 5.22
CA HIS A 128 -2.41 -7.08 5.56
C HIS A 128 -2.90 -6.25 4.38
N LEU A 129 -2.01 -5.58 3.64
CA LEU A 129 -2.36 -4.80 2.44
C LEU A 129 -2.88 -5.66 1.29
N HIS A 130 -2.53 -6.95 1.22
CA HIS A 130 -3.11 -7.84 0.21
C HIS A 130 -4.52 -8.31 0.62
N SER A 131 -4.71 -8.60 1.91
CA SER A 131 -5.97 -9.16 2.41
C SER A 131 -7.08 -8.10 2.60
N PHE A 132 -6.69 -6.86 2.86
CA PHE A 132 -7.59 -5.80 3.31
C PHE A 132 -8.38 -5.12 2.16
N PRO A 133 -7.78 -4.74 1.00
CA PRO A 133 -8.49 -4.07 -0.09
C PRO A 133 -9.60 -4.94 -0.69
N SER A 134 -9.33 -6.24 -0.92
CA SER A 134 -10.33 -7.16 -1.46
C SER A 134 -11.56 -7.24 -0.55
N PHE A 135 -11.37 -7.20 0.77
CA PHE A 135 -12.48 -7.21 1.71
C PHE A 135 -13.23 -5.87 1.74
N VAL A 136 -12.52 -4.73 1.79
CA VAL A 136 -13.15 -3.40 1.82
C VAL A 136 -13.95 -3.13 0.54
N VAL A 137 -13.40 -3.47 -0.64
CA VAL A 137 -14.09 -3.32 -1.93
C VAL A 137 -15.32 -4.22 -2.02
N LEU A 138 -15.22 -5.50 -1.62
CA LEU A 138 -16.36 -6.41 -1.55
C LEU A 138 -17.43 -5.91 -0.57
N SER A 139 -16.99 -5.39 0.58
CA SER A 139 -17.91 -4.95 1.62
C SER A 139 -18.73 -3.73 1.20
N ARG A 140 -18.10 -2.80 0.47
CA ARG A 140 -18.75 -1.60 -0.09
C ARG A 140 -19.65 -1.92 -1.27
N SER A 141 -19.22 -2.79 -2.20
CA SER A 141 -20.08 -3.21 -3.31
C SER A 141 -21.38 -3.86 -2.81
N LEU A 142 -21.29 -4.61 -1.71
CA LEU A 142 -22.47 -5.14 -1.04
C LEU A 142 -23.25 -4.06 -0.29
N ALA A 143 -22.61 -3.19 0.48
CA ALA A 143 -23.28 -2.11 1.21
C ALA A 143 -24.05 -1.15 0.28
N GLU A 144 -23.47 -0.71 -0.84
CA GLU A 144 -24.15 0.14 -1.82
C GLU A 144 -25.35 -0.56 -2.46
N ARG A 145 -25.25 -1.87 -2.73
CA ARG A 145 -26.39 -2.67 -3.21
C ARG A 145 -27.49 -2.84 -2.17
N PHE A 146 -27.15 -2.84 -0.88
CA PHE A 146 -28.14 -2.93 0.21
C PHE A 146 -28.75 -1.58 0.57
N TYR A 147 -28.02 -0.47 0.43
CA TYR A 147 -28.51 0.88 0.73
C TYR A 147 -29.32 1.52 -0.41
N LEU A 148 -29.16 1.09 -1.66
CA LEU A 148 -30.00 1.55 -2.79
C LEU A 148 -31.35 0.83 -2.93
N LEU A 149 -31.70 -0.05 -1.98
CA LEU A 149 -32.97 -0.78 -1.95
C LEU A 149 -33.98 -0.21 -0.93
N TYR A 150 -33.72 0.97 -0.38
CA TYR A 150 -34.66 1.72 0.47
C TYR A 150 -34.81 3.17 0.01
#